data_AF-A0A4Q4UT39-F1
#
_entry.id   AF-A0A4Q4UT39-F1
#
_cell.length_a   1.000
_cell.length_b   1.000
_cell.length_c   1.000
_cell.angle_alpha   90.00
_cell.angle_beta   90.00
_cell.angle_gamma   90.00
#
_symmetry.space_group_name_H-M   'P 1'
#
loop_
_entity.id
_entity.type
_entity.pdbx_description
1 polymer ?
#
loop_
_entity_poly.entity_id
_entity_poly.type
_entity_poly.pdbx_seq_one_letter_code
_entity_poly.pdbx_strand_id
1 'polypeptide(L)'
;MLLPSLAVLVPFLPLVACQTVTITGAPTIPSEAPEFVNGDAFTSAILNSTNSYRREHDASEVRWNKTLEEFASDYLDSTCEFRHSGGPYGENLAIGCSNVSSCVEAWGNERDTYDFGDPQFTEETGHFTQLVWNDTTDVGPSAVRDIQ
;
A
#
# COMPACT_ATOMS: atom_id res chain seq x y z
N MET A 1 -30.98 1.01 63.22
CA MET A 1 -30.56 1.95 62.17
C MET A 1 -29.43 1.30 61.40
N LEU A 2 -29.69 0.85 60.17
CA LEU A 2 -28.74 0.15 59.30
C LEU A 2 -28.07 1.18 58.37
N LEU A 3 -26.73 1.22 58.36
CA LEU A 3 -25.95 2.02 57.41
C LEU A 3 -25.87 1.27 56.06
N PRO A 4 -26.00 1.96 54.90
CA PRO A 4 -25.86 1.29 53.62
C PRO A 4 -24.37 1.11 53.29
N SER A 5 -24.02 -0.11 52.86
CA SER A 5 -22.69 -0.44 52.36
C SER A 5 -22.52 0.15 50.96
N LEU A 6 -21.52 1.01 50.77
CA LEU A 6 -21.17 1.56 49.46
C LEU A 6 -20.35 0.52 48.68
N ALA A 7 -20.93 -0.02 47.60
CA ALA A 7 -20.18 -0.85 46.66
C ALA A 7 -19.32 0.05 45.75
N VAL A 8 -18.00 -0.07 45.86
CA VAL A 8 -17.04 0.60 44.97
C VAL A 8 -16.93 -0.20 43.68
N LEU A 9 -17.39 0.37 42.58
CA LEU A 9 -17.28 -0.23 41.25
C LEU A 9 -15.89 0.12 40.68
N VAL A 10 -15.01 -0.88 40.53
CA VAL A 10 -13.70 -0.70 39.89
C VAL A 10 -13.88 -0.75 38.37
N PRO A 11 -13.45 0.28 37.61
CA PRO A 11 -13.57 0.26 36.15
C PRO A 11 -12.54 -0.72 35.57
N PHE A 12 -13.02 -1.67 34.77
CA PHE A 12 -12.19 -2.60 34.01
C PHE A 12 -11.62 -1.84 32.81
N LEU A 13 -10.31 -1.56 32.80
CA LEU A 13 -9.66 -0.99 31.61
C LEU A 13 -9.65 -2.05 30.49
N PRO A 14 -10.09 -1.71 29.27
CA PRO A 14 -9.99 -2.64 28.15
C PRO A 14 -8.52 -2.82 27.77
N LEU A 15 -8.08 -4.07 27.73
CA LEU A 15 -6.77 -4.46 27.23
C LEU A 15 -6.74 -4.19 25.72
N VAL A 16 -5.98 -3.19 25.28
CA VAL A 16 -5.74 -2.94 23.85
C VAL A 16 -4.86 -4.07 23.33
N ALA A 17 -5.44 -4.98 22.55
CA ALA A 17 -4.68 -6.00 21.85
C ALA A 17 -3.86 -5.32 20.75
N CYS A 18 -2.54 -5.29 20.92
CA CYS A 18 -1.62 -4.93 19.86
C CYS A 18 -1.73 -6.00 18.76
N GLN A 19 -2.19 -5.62 17.57
CA GLN A 19 -2.22 -6.56 16.45
C GLN A 19 -0.80 -6.72 15.92
N THR A 20 -0.24 -7.91 16.08
CA THR A 20 1.06 -8.28 15.52
C THR A 20 0.90 -8.48 14.02
N VAL A 21 1.31 -7.50 13.21
CA VAL A 21 1.42 -7.67 11.76
C VAL A 21 2.58 -8.65 11.50
N THR A 22 2.23 -9.88 11.14
CA THR A 22 3.22 -10.90 10.78
C THR A 22 3.67 -10.60 9.36
N ILE A 23 4.90 -10.10 9.19
CA ILE A 23 5.53 -9.94 7.87
C ILE A 23 5.76 -11.36 7.30
N THR A 24 4.74 -11.86 6.61
CA THR A 24 4.86 -13.05 5.77
C THR A 24 5.61 -12.64 4.51
N GLY A 25 6.43 -13.53 3.94
CA GLY A 25 7.22 -13.24 2.73
C GLY A 25 6.38 -12.66 1.58
N ALA A 26 7.05 -12.15 0.55
CA ALA A 26 6.39 -11.59 -0.63
C ALA A 26 5.28 -12.54 -1.14
N PRO A 27 4.08 -12.02 -1.44
CA PRO A 27 2.98 -12.85 -1.91
C PRO A 27 3.39 -13.59 -3.18
N THR A 28 3.08 -14.88 -3.27
CA THR A 28 3.31 -15.67 -4.49
C THR A 28 2.42 -15.11 -5.60
N ILE A 29 2.99 -14.93 -6.79
CA ILE A 29 2.25 -14.50 -7.98
C ILE A 29 2.06 -15.71 -8.91
N PRO A 30 0.82 -16.00 -9.38
CA PRO A 30 -0.42 -15.29 -9.06
C PRO A 30 -0.91 -15.58 -7.64
N SER A 31 -1.41 -14.55 -6.96
CA SER A 31 -2.06 -14.65 -5.66
C SER A 31 -3.55 -14.99 -5.84
N GLU A 32 -4.03 -15.98 -5.08
CA GLU A 32 -5.45 -16.33 -5.00
C GLU A 32 -6.20 -15.52 -3.90
N ALA A 33 -5.50 -14.65 -3.17
CA ALA A 33 -6.11 -13.86 -2.11
C ALA A 33 -7.07 -12.80 -2.68
N PRO A 34 -8.19 -12.48 -1.99
CA PRO A 34 -9.15 -11.47 -2.45
C PRO A 34 -8.65 -10.05 -2.15
N GLU A 35 -7.50 -9.68 -2.71
CA GLU A 35 -6.74 -8.47 -2.36
C GLU A 35 -7.48 -7.17 -2.65
N PHE A 36 -8.34 -7.12 -3.67
CA PHE A 36 -9.16 -5.93 -3.97
C PHE A 36 -10.42 -5.79 -3.10
N VAL A 37 -10.75 -6.80 -2.28
CA VAL A 37 -12.00 -6.84 -1.50
C VAL A 37 -11.73 -6.80 -0.01
N ASN A 38 -10.66 -7.44 0.44
CA ASN A 38 -10.27 -7.48 1.84
C ASN A 38 -9.18 -6.43 2.10
N GLY A 39 -9.46 -5.45 2.96
CA GLY A 39 -8.52 -4.34 3.25
C GLY A 39 -7.18 -4.79 3.86
N ASP A 40 -7.18 -5.82 4.71
CA ASP A 40 -5.93 -6.35 5.28
C ASP A 40 -5.07 -7.05 4.21
N ALA A 41 -5.71 -7.78 3.30
CA ALA A 41 -5.06 -8.41 2.15
C ALA A 41 -4.57 -7.36 1.15
N PHE A 42 -5.35 -6.29 0.89
CA PHE A 42 -4.94 -5.15 0.08
C PHE A 42 -3.67 -4.51 0.62
N THR A 43 -3.70 -4.14 1.91
CA THR A 43 -2.59 -3.51 2.62
C THR A 43 -1.35 -4.40 2.59
N SER A 44 -1.52 -5.68 2.91
CA SER A 44 -0.42 -6.65 2.94
C SER A 44 0.17 -6.87 1.55
N ALA A 45 -0.66 -6.98 0.51
CA ALA A 45 -0.21 -7.15 -0.87
C ALA A 45 0.63 -5.96 -1.32
N ILE A 46 0.18 -4.72 -1.09
CA ILE A 46 0.95 -3.53 -1.47
C ILE A 46 2.28 -3.47 -0.71
N LEU A 47 2.25 -3.55 0.62
CA LEU A 47 3.45 -3.38 1.43
C LEU A 47 4.46 -4.50 1.16
N ASN A 48 4.01 -5.75 1.12
CA ASN A 48 4.93 -6.88 0.94
C ASN A 48 5.53 -6.92 -0.47
N SER A 49 4.73 -6.68 -1.52
CA SER A 49 5.24 -6.63 -2.90
C SER A 49 6.18 -5.44 -3.09
N THR A 50 5.78 -4.24 -2.67
CA THR A 50 6.61 -3.02 -2.79
C THR A 50 7.92 -3.18 -2.03
N ASN A 51 7.87 -3.61 -0.76
CA ASN A 51 9.07 -3.78 0.04
C ASN A 51 9.95 -4.95 -0.44
N SER A 52 9.43 -5.91 -1.23
CA SER A 52 10.28 -6.90 -1.89
C SER A 52 11.20 -6.26 -2.92
N TYR A 53 10.64 -5.50 -3.87
CA TYR A 53 11.43 -4.77 -4.86
C TYR A 53 12.40 -3.78 -4.20
N ARG A 54 11.94 -3.05 -3.17
CA ARG A 54 12.81 -2.10 -2.45
C ARG A 54 14.02 -2.80 -1.80
N ARG A 55 13.81 -3.95 -1.14
CA ARG A 55 14.90 -4.75 -0.57
C ARG A 55 15.88 -5.28 -1.61
N GLU A 56 15.39 -5.64 -2.80
CA GLU A 56 16.25 -6.10 -3.91
C GLU A 56 17.14 -4.99 -4.48
N HIS A 57 16.79 -3.72 -4.20
CA HIS A 57 17.51 -2.53 -4.65
C HIS A 57 18.07 -1.67 -3.49
N ASP A 58 18.27 -2.28 -2.31
CA ASP A 58 18.83 -1.63 -1.11
C ASP A 58 18.09 -0.37 -0.64
N ALA A 59 16.82 -0.19 -1.02
CA ALA A 59 15.97 0.90 -0.58
C ALA A 59 15.28 0.56 0.75
N SER A 60 15.13 1.57 1.62
CA SER A 60 14.46 1.40 2.93
C SER A 60 12.98 1.06 2.76
N GLU A 61 12.41 0.21 3.62
CA GLU A 61 11.00 -0.16 3.54
C GLU A 61 10.06 1.04 3.70
N VAL A 62 9.01 1.08 2.88
CA VAL A 62 7.92 2.06 3.02
C VAL A 62 6.89 1.60 4.04
N ARG A 63 6.18 2.56 4.61
CA ARG A 63 5.08 2.35 5.55
C ARG A 63 3.75 2.84 4.98
N TRP A 64 2.66 2.30 5.50
CA TRP A 64 1.34 2.78 5.13
C TRP A 64 1.07 4.17 5.73
N ASN A 65 0.53 5.07 4.91
CA ASN A 65 0.16 6.41 5.33
C ASN A 65 -1.28 6.72 4.92
N LYS A 66 -2.13 6.95 5.93
CA LYS A 66 -3.56 7.19 5.74
C LYS A 66 -3.87 8.49 5.00
N THR A 67 -3.03 9.53 5.16
CA THR A 67 -3.24 10.79 4.43
C THR A 67 -2.99 10.61 2.93
N LEU A 68 -2.02 9.78 2.56
CA LEU A 68 -1.78 9.44 1.15
C LEU A 68 -2.92 8.56 0.59
N GLU A 69 -3.42 7.62 1.39
CA GLU A 69 -4.56 6.75 1.02
C GLU A 69 -5.85 7.57 0.81
N GLU A 70 -6.12 8.52 1.71
CA GLU A 70 -7.24 9.46 1.59
C GLU A 70 -7.11 10.29 0.31
N PHE A 71 -5.91 10.83 0.01
CA PHE A 71 -5.66 11.55 -1.24
C PHE A 71 -5.90 10.68 -2.49
N ALA A 72 -5.39 9.45 -2.49
CA ALA A 72 -5.58 8.52 -3.62
C ALA A 72 -7.06 8.14 -3.81
N SER A 73 -7.78 7.95 -2.71
CA SER A 73 -9.22 7.65 -2.73
C SER A 73 -10.03 8.83 -3.26
N ASP A 74 -9.77 10.04 -2.77
CA ASP A 74 -10.41 11.27 -3.25
C ASP A 74 -10.17 11.48 -4.75
N TYR A 75 -8.96 11.17 -5.23
CA TYR A 75 -8.64 11.28 -6.66
C TYR A 75 -9.45 10.28 -7.51
N LEU A 76 -9.47 9.00 -7.12
CA LEU A 76 -10.24 7.95 -7.80
C LEU A 76 -11.75 8.27 -7.81
N ASP A 77 -12.28 8.82 -6.73
CA ASP A 77 -13.70 9.20 -6.63
C ASP A 77 -14.02 10.45 -7.46
N SER A 78 -13.05 11.34 -7.66
CA SER A 78 -13.25 12.58 -8.41
C SER A 78 -13.24 12.40 -9.94
N THR A 79 -12.51 11.40 -10.44
CA THR A 79 -12.33 11.16 -11.88
C THR A 79 -12.00 9.71 -12.17
N CYS A 80 -12.67 9.10 -13.17
CA CYS A 80 -12.33 7.76 -13.68
C CYS A 80 -11.39 7.84 -14.89
N GLU A 81 -10.50 8.84 -14.93
CA GLU A 81 -9.54 9.03 -16.01
C GLU A 81 -8.21 8.38 -15.65
N PHE A 82 -7.64 7.59 -16.56
CA PHE A 82 -6.31 7.02 -16.42
C PHE A 82 -5.24 8.07 -16.74
N ARG A 83 -5.08 9.04 -15.83
CA ARG A 83 -4.09 10.12 -15.91
C ARG A 83 -3.57 10.45 -14.52
N HIS A 84 -2.40 11.06 -14.46
CA HIS A 84 -1.85 11.50 -13.19
C HIS A 84 -2.66 12.62 -12.54
N SER A 85 -2.70 12.64 -11.20
CA SER A 85 -3.42 13.66 -10.44
C SER A 85 -2.84 15.06 -10.57
N GLY A 86 -1.54 15.18 -10.87
CA GLY A 86 -0.81 16.45 -10.80
C GLY A 86 -0.69 16.98 -9.36
N GLY A 87 -0.96 16.13 -8.37
CA GLY A 87 -0.87 16.45 -6.95
C GLY A 87 0.59 16.60 -6.46
N PRO A 88 0.77 16.84 -5.15
CA PRO A 88 2.08 17.09 -4.57
C PRO A 88 2.89 15.81 -4.28
N TYR A 89 2.36 14.63 -4.60
CA TYR A 89 2.96 13.33 -4.26
C TYR A 89 3.46 12.61 -5.52
N GLY A 90 4.45 11.72 -5.35
CA GLY A 90 4.77 10.72 -6.37
C GLY A 90 3.62 9.74 -6.57
N GLU A 91 3.44 9.21 -7.78
CA GLU A 91 2.23 8.47 -8.14
C GLU A 91 2.51 7.36 -9.16
N ASN A 92 1.97 6.17 -8.89
CA ASN A 92 1.86 5.08 -9.85
C ASN A 92 0.39 4.76 -10.10
N LEU A 93 0.03 4.45 -11.35
CA LEU A 93 -1.32 4.07 -11.74
C LEU A 93 -1.30 2.68 -12.38
N ALA A 94 -2.36 1.90 -12.15
CA ALA A 94 -2.53 0.60 -12.79
C ALA A 94 -3.99 0.33 -13.11
N ILE A 95 -4.23 -0.42 -14.17
CA ILE A 95 -5.56 -0.87 -14.58
C ILE A 95 -5.43 -2.26 -15.22
N GLY A 96 -6.47 -3.08 -15.08
CA GLY A 96 -6.53 -4.39 -15.75
C GLY A 96 -5.70 -5.50 -15.09
N CYS A 97 -5.23 -5.31 -13.87
CA CYS A 97 -4.54 -6.36 -13.11
C CYS A 97 -5.51 -7.41 -12.56
N SER A 98 -5.06 -8.66 -12.44
CA SER A 98 -5.86 -9.75 -11.85
C SER A 98 -5.99 -9.68 -10.33
N ASN A 99 -4.97 -9.13 -9.66
CA ASN A 99 -4.90 -8.92 -8.21
C ASN A 99 -3.94 -7.74 -7.91
N VAL A 100 -3.86 -7.30 -6.66
CA VAL A 100 -3.08 -6.13 -6.27
C VAL A 100 -1.59 -6.39 -6.47
N SER A 101 -1.12 -7.58 -6.08
CA SER A 101 0.28 -7.97 -6.26
C SER A 101 0.72 -7.93 -7.72
N SER A 102 -0.14 -8.32 -8.67
CA SER A 102 0.16 -8.25 -10.11
C SER A 102 0.25 -6.82 -10.64
N CYS A 103 -0.44 -5.85 -10.04
CA CYS A 103 -0.21 -4.43 -10.38
C CYS A 103 1.18 -3.97 -9.94
N VAL A 104 1.57 -4.30 -8.70
CA VAL A 104 2.89 -3.92 -8.17
C VAL A 104 4.02 -4.60 -8.93
N GLU A 105 3.83 -5.87 -9.31
CA GLU A 105 4.78 -6.59 -10.15
C GLU A 105 4.90 -5.97 -11.55
N ALA A 106 3.79 -5.55 -12.17
CA ALA A 106 3.83 -4.87 -13.46
C ALA A 106 4.70 -3.60 -13.40
N TRP A 107 4.55 -2.80 -12.34
CA TRP A 107 5.43 -1.64 -12.09
C TRP A 107 6.88 -2.06 -11.84
N GLY A 108 7.10 -3.06 -11.00
CA GLY A 108 8.45 -3.49 -10.60
C GLY A 108 9.24 -4.14 -11.74
N ASN A 109 8.58 -4.83 -12.67
CA ASN A 109 9.21 -5.51 -13.79
C ASN A 109 9.70 -4.56 -14.90
N GLU A 110 9.34 -3.28 -14.87
CA GLU A 110 9.99 -2.26 -15.73
C GLU A 110 11.50 -2.15 -15.45
N ARG A 111 11.99 -2.68 -14.33
CA ARG A 111 13.43 -2.84 -14.08
C ARG A 111 14.17 -3.60 -15.19
N ASP A 112 13.47 -4.48 -15.91
CA ASP A 112 14.07 -5.31 -16.95
C ASP A 112 14.45 -4.47 -18.19
N THR A 113 13.87 -3.28 -18.34
CA THR A 113 14.17 -2.33 -19.42
C THR A 113 14.90 -1.06 -18.94
N TYR A 114 15.07 -0.87 -17.62
CA TYR A 114 15.79 0.26 -17.06
C TYR A 114 17.31 0.17 -17.28
N ASP A 115 17.90 1.20 -17.87
CA ASP A 115 19.36 1.32 -18.03
C ASP A 115 20.00 1.89 -16.76
N PHE A 116 20.52 1.01 -15.90
CA PHE A 116 21.24 1.40 -14.69
C PHE A 116 22.59 2.10 -14.98
N GLY A 117 23.13 1.97 -16.21
CA GLY A 117 24.37 2.61 -16.64
C GLY A 117 24.19 4.06 -17.10
N ASP A 118 22.98 4.43 -17.54
CA ASP A 118 22.57 5.79 -17.88
C ASP A 118 21.21 6.11 -17.23
N PRO A 119 21.21 6.43 -15.92
CA PRO A 119 19.98 6.61 -15.17
C PRO A 119 19.24 7.87 -15.64
N GLN A 120 18.10 7.67 -16.30
CA GLN A 120 17.23 8.73 -16.80
C GLN A 120 15.76 8.40 -16.48
N PHE A 121 14.94 9.44 -16.41
CA PHE A 121 13.50 9.24 -16.43
C PHE A 121 13.03 8.84 -17.85
N THR A 122 12.22 7.79 -17.92
CA THR A 122 11.44 7.45 -19.10
C THR A 122 10.02 7.09 -18.68
N GLU A 123 9.05 7.28 -19.56
CA GLU A 123 7.67 6.84 -19.30
C GLU A 123 7.56 5.32 -19.14
N GLU A 124 8.48 4.55 -19.76
CA GLU A 124 8.49 3.09 -19.71
C GLU A 124 9.00 2.53 -18.37
N THR A 125 9.79 3.30 -17.62
CA THR A 125 10.44 2.85 -16.38
C THR A 125 10.11 3.71 -15.17
N GLY A 126 9.15 4.63 -15.33
CA GLY A 126 8.75 5.60 -14.31
C GLY A 126 8.15 4.91 -13.09
N HIS A 127 7.37 3.84 -13.28
CA HIS A 127 6.72 3.17 -12.16
C HIS A 127 7.72 2.39 -11.31
N PHE A 128 8.67 1.68 -11.96
CA PHE A 128 9.75 0.99 -11.24
C PHE A 128 10.58 1.99 -10.42
N THR A 129 11.06 3.06 -11.05
CA THR A 129 11.92 4.03 -10.36
C THR A 129 11.21 4.70 -9.18
N GLN A 130 9.91 5.00 -9.30
CA GLN A 130 9.11 5.48 -8.16
C GLN A 130 8.96 4.41 -7.06
N LEU A 131 8.72 3.15 -7.42
CA LEU A 131 8.55 2.03 -6.48
C LEU A 131 9.79 1.84 -5.59
N VAL A 132 10.98 1.93 -6.19
CA VAL A 132 12.27 1.76 -5.49
C VAL A 132 12.97 3.07 -5.12
N TRP A 133 12.28 4.21 -5.22
CA TRP A 133 12.87 5.51 -4.90
C TRP A 133 13.29 5.56 -3.42
N ASN A 134 14.59 5.74 -3.17
CA ASN A 134 15.15 5.56 -1.83
C ASN A 134 14.57 6.56 -0.80
N ASP A 135 14.30 7.79 -1.22
CA ASP A 135 13.79 8.84 -0.35
C ASP A 135 12.28 8.73 -0.08
N THR A 136 11.56 7.84 -0.79
CA THR A 136 10.16 7.55 -0.48
C THR A 136 10.08 6.73 0.80
N THR A 137 9.35 7.24 1.79
CA THR A 137 9.21 6.59 3.11
C THR A 137 7.81 6.02 3.37
N ASP A 138 6.82 6.44 2.58
CA ASP A 138 5.41 6.21 2.86
C ASP A 138 4.64 5.99 1.55
N VAL A 139 3.64 5.12 1.60
CA VAL A 139 2.69 4.87 0.50
C VAL A 139 1.26 4.88 1.03
N GLY A 140 0.32 5.29 0.20
CA GLY A 140 -1.11 5.25 0.50
C GLY A 140 -1.90 4.95 -0.77
N PRO A 141 -1.96 3.69 -1.20
CA PRO A 141 -2.68 3.28 -2.39
C PRO A 141 -4.19 3.26 -2.12
N SER A 142 -4.97 3.43 -3.18
CA SER A 142 -6.40 3.16 -3.18
C SER A 142 -6.76 2.42 -4.48
N ALA A 143 -7.85 1.67 -4.48
CA ALA A 143 -8.28 0.90 -5.64
C ALA A 143 -9.80 0.75 -5.68
N VAL A 144 -10.34 0.73 -6.90
CA VAL A 144 -11.75 0.43 -7.19
C VAL A 144 -11.82 -0.78 -8.10
N ARG A 145 -12.77 -1.68 -7.84
CA ARG A 145 -12.92 -2.94 -8.58
C ARG A 145 -13.90 -2.84 -9.76
N ASP A 146 -14.78 -1.85 -9.73
CA ASP A 146 -15.85 -1.70 -10.72
C ASP A 146 -15.74 -0.33 -11.39
N ILE A 147 -15.24 -0.32 -12.62
CA ILE A 147 -15.45 0.81 -13.53
C ILE A 147 -16.89 0.64 -14.03
N GLN A 148 -17.84 1.35 -13.42
CA GLN A 148 -19.19 1.48 -13.98
C GLN A 148 -19.17 2.40 -15.20
#